data_AF-A0A2V8NSW0-F1
#
_entry.id   AF-A0A2V8NSW0-F1
#
_cell.length_a   1.000
_cell.length_b   1.000
_cell.length_c   1.000
_cell.angle_alpha   90.00
_cell.angle_beta   90.00
_cell.angle_gamma   90.00
#
_symmetry.space_group_name_H-M   'P 1'
#
loop_
_entity.id
_entity.type
_entity.pdbx_description
1 polymer ?
#
loop_
_entity_poly.entity_id
_entity_poly.type
_entity_poly.pdbx_seq_one_letter_code
_entity_poly.pdbx_strand_id
1 'polypeptide(L)' 'MQLNERWKSQFSIDFFDLFNRVNIKDLNTVWGSADLNVPPISSFNTPRDVFNPRQIQFGVKFLF' A
#
# COMPACT_ATOMS: atom_id res chain seq x y z
N MET A 1 34.57 34.86 17.17
CA MET A 1 33.26 34.65 16.51
C MET A 1 32.80 33.23 16.84
N GLN A 2 31.79 33.07 17.70
CA GLN A 2 31.19 31.77 17.98
C GLN A 2 29.94 31.64 17.11
N LEU A 3 30.01 30.84 16.06
CA LEU A 3 28.85 30.47 15.25
C LEU A 3 28.11 29.36 16.02
N ASN A 4 27.16 29.74 16.87
CA ASN A 4 26.39 28.80 17.67
C ASN A 4 25.18 28.32 16.87
N GLU A 5 25.42 27.52 15.83
CA GLU A 5 24.37 26.96 14.99
C GLU A 5 23.82 25.69 15.64
N ARG A 6 22.62 25.78 16.23
CA ARG A 6 21.96 24.64 16.88
C ARG A 6 21.21 23.82 15.84
N TRP A 7 21.90 22.89 15.21
CA TRP A 7 21.27 21.87 14.36
C TRP A 7 20.23 21.09 15.17
N LYS A 8 18.98 21.10 14.70
CA LYS A 8 17.90 20.29 15.26
C LYS A 8 17.46 19.28 14.21
N SER A 9 17.28 18.02 14.62
CA SER A 9 16.71 16.99 13.74
C SER A 9 15.56 16.27 14.45
N GLN A 10 14.62 15.79 13.66
CA GLN A 10 13.52 14.93 14.10
C GLN A 10 13.57 13.64 13.31
N PHE A 11 13.43 12.51 14.00
CA PHE A 11 13.39 11.18 13.40
C PHE A 11 12.01 10.55 13.65
N SER A 12 11.47 9.86 12.66
CA SER A 12 10.21 9.12 12.76
C SER A 12 10.35 7.70 12.22
N ILE A 13 9.54 6.81 12.79
CA ILE A 13 9.31 5.45 12.28
C ILE A 13 7.80 5.25 12.17
N ASP A 14 7.32 4.92 10.99
CA ASP A 14 5.91 4.69 10.70
C ASP A 14 5.70 3.22 10.34
N PHE A 15 4.71 2.59 10.96
CA PHE A 15 4.32 1.20 10.71
C PHE A 15 2.95 1.18 10.04
N PHE A 16 2.87 0.57 8.85
CA PHE A 16 1.63 0.37 8.10
C PHE A 16 1.29 -1.13 8.06
N ASP A 17 0.01 -1.47 8.21
CA ASP A 17 -0.48 -2.85 8.31
C ASP A 17 0.26 -3.68 9.40
N LEU A 18 0.13 -3.23 10.66
CA LEU A 18 0.84 -3.77 11.82
C LEU A 18 0.70 -5.30 11.98
N PHE A 19 -0.49 -5.83 11.64
CA PHE A 19 -0.84 -7.23 11.78
C PHE A 19 -0.66 -8.05 10.49
N ASN A 20 -0.13 -7.43 9.42
CA ASN A 20 0.08 -8.07 8.13
C ASN A 20 -1.20 -8.74 7.57
N ARG A 21 -2.34 -8.05 7.66
CA ARG A 21 -3.63 -8.58 7.23
C ARG A 21 -3.79 -8.34 5.72
N VAL A 22 -3.99 -9.43 4.98
CA VAL A 22 -4.37 -9.34 3.56
C VAL A 22 -5.76 -8.73 3.46
N ASN A 23 -5.82 -7.54 2.85
CA ASN A 23 -7.07 -6.87 2.51
C ASN A 23 -7.20 -6.81 0.99
N ILE A 24 -8.30 -7.32 0.45
CA ILE A 24 -8.60 -7.28 -0.98
C ILE A 24 -8.96 -5.84 -1.34
N LYS A 25 -8.30 -5.30 -2.36
CA LYS A 25 -8.54 -3.95 -2.85
C LYS A 25 -9.58 -3.96 -3.96
N ASP A 26 -9.40 -4.84 -4.94
CA ASP A 26 -10.29 -4.95 -6.10
C ASP A 26 -10.62 -6.42 -6.39
N LEU A 27 -11.86 -6.64 -6.80
CA LEU A 27 -12.39 -7.93 -7.25
C LEU A 27 -12.62 -7.89 -8.77
N ASN A 28 -12.58 -9.06 -9.39
CA ASN A 28 -13.12 -9.24 -10.74
C ASN A 28 -14.66 -9.21 -10.68
N THR A 29 -15.26 -8.13 -11.17
CA THR A 29 -16.71 -7.90 -11.10
C THR A 29 -17.45 -8.30 -12.37
N VAL A 30 -16.73 -8.59 -13.46
CA VAL A 30 -17.34 -8.96 -14.74
C VAL A 30 -17.78 -10.42 -14.68
N TRP A 31 -19.07 -10.66 -14.89
CA TRP A 31 -19.62 -11.98 -15.11
C TRP A 31 -20.01 -12.13 -16.57
N GLY A 32 -19.73 -13.30 -17.16
CA GLY A 32 -20.08 -13.61 -18.55
C GLY A 32 -18.87 -13.76 -19.46
N SER A 33 -19.13 -13.65 -20.76
CA SER A 33 -18.18 -13.90 -21.84
C SER A 33 -18.42 -12.87 -22.97
N ALA A 34 -17.40 -12.63 -23.79
CA ALA A 34 -17.52 -11.78 -24.98
C ALA A 34 -18.38 -12.42 -26.09
N ASP A 35 -18.58 -13.74 -26.05
CA ASP A 35 -19.39 -14.51 -26.99
C ASP A 35 -20.30 -15.48 -26.22
N LEU A 36 -21.54 -15.65 -26.70
CA LEU A 36 -22.54 -16.57 -26.14
C LEU A 36 -22.15 -18.05 -26.28
N ASN A 37 -21.25 -18.38 -27.21
CA ASN A 37 -20.74 -19.75 -27.41
C ASN A 37 -19.57 -20.10 -26.47
N VAL A 38 -19.07 -19.14 -25.70
CA VAL A 38 -17.92 -19.32 -24.81
C VAL A 38 -18.41 -19.27 -23.35
N PRO A 39 -17.96 -20.19 -22.48
CA PRO A 39 -18.36 -20.20 -21.08
C PRO A 39 -17.95 -18.91 -20.35
N PRO A 40 -18.67 -18.51 -19.29
CA PRO A 40 -18.32 -17.32 -18.50
C PRO A 40 -16.89 -17.36 -17.95
N ILE A 41 -16.27 -16.20 -17.80
CA ILE A 41 -14.92 -16.10 -17.23
C ILE A 41 -14.90 -16.68 -15.81
N SER A 42 -13.90 -17.54 -15.55
CA SER A 42 -13.78 -18.26 -14.27
C SER A 42 -13.23 -17.40 -13.13
N SER A 43 -12.73 -16.21 -13.44
CA SER A 43 -12.15 -15.28 -12.47
C SER A 43 -13.19 -14.40 -11.77
N PHE A 44 -14.49 -14.56 -12.04
CA PHE A 44 -15.51 -13.76 -11.36
C PHE A 44 -15.42 -13.91 -9.84
N ASN A 45 -15.54 -12.78 -9.15
CA ASN A 45 -15.47 -12.67 -7.69
C ASN A 45 -14.13 -13.14 -7.08
N THR A 46 -13.07 -13.28 -7.88
CA THR A 46 -11.73 -13.51 -7.37
C THR A 46 -10.98 -12.18 -7.16
N PRO A 47 -10.05 -12.10 -6.19
CA PRO A 47 -9.19 -10.94 -6.00
C PRO A 47 -8.36 -10.65 -7.25
N ARG A 48 -8.40 -9.39 -7.70
CA ARG A 48 -7.54 -8.87 -8.77
C ARG A 48 -6.36 -8.10 -8.21
N ASP A 49 -6.56 -7.39 -7.11
CA ASP A 49 -5.54 -6.59 -6.43
C ASP A 49 -5.74 -6.64 -4.91
N VAL A 50 -4.65 -6.48 -4.17
CA VAL A 50 -4.62 -6.45 -2.69
C VAL A 50 -3.85 -5.23 -2.22
N PHE A 51 -4.21 -4.72 -1.04
CA PHE A 51 -3.46 -3.60 -0.44
C PHE A 51 -2.02 -4.00 -0.09
N ASN A 52 -1.16 -2.99 0.08
CA ASN A 52 0.23 -3.19 0.47
C ASN A 52 0.32 -4.03 1.76
N PRO A 53 1.30 -4.96 1.82
CA PRO A 53 1.57 -5.73 3.03
C PRO A 53 2.17 -4.81 4.11
N ARG A 54 2.54 -5.38 5.27
CA ARG A 54 3.22 -4.62 6.33
C ARG A 54 4.43 -3.86 5.79
N GLN A 55 4.43 -2.54 6.00
CA GLN A 55 5.50 -1.63 5.60
C GLN A 55 6.02 -0.87 6.80
N ILE A 56 7.33 -0.64 6.82
CA ILE A 56 8.01 0.19 7.82
C ILE A 56 8.70 1.31 7.06
N GLN A 57 8.40 2.55 7.43
CA GLN A 57 8.96 3.74 6.81
C GLN A 57 9.75 4.56 7.85
N PHE A 58 10.88 5.11 7.41
CA PHE A 58 11.75 5.93 8.25
C PHE A 58 11.77 7.36 7.70
N GLY A 59 11.68 8.33 8.60
CA GLY A 59 11.73 9.75 8.27
C GLY A 59 12.80 10.49 9.06
N VAL A 60 13.52 11.41 8.39
CA VAL A 60 14.42 12.36 9.05
C VAL A 60 14.08 13.75 8.55
N LYS A 61 13.88 14.69 9.47
CA LYS A 61 13.66 16.10 9.17
C LYS A 61 14.74 16.93 9.83
N PHE A 62 15.47 17.71 9.03
CA PHE A 62 16.42 18.70 9.51
C PHE A 62 15.72 20.05 9.70
N LEU A 63 15.99 20.69 10.83
CA LEU A 63 15.50 22.02 11.19
C LEU A 63 16.74 22.91 11.32
N PHE A 64 16.87 23.84 10.38
CA PHE A 64 17.88 24.89 10.34
C PHE A 64 17.25 26.20 10.79
#